data_AF-A0A358D1S6-F1
#
_entry.id   AF-A0A358D1S6-F1
#
_cell.length_a   1.000
_cell.length_b   1.000
_cell.length_c   1.000
_cell.angle_alpha   90.00
_cell.angle_beta   90.00
_cell.angle_gamma   90.00
#
_symmetry.space_group_name_H-M   'P 1'
#
loop_
_entity.id
_entity.type
_entity.pdbx_description
1 polymer ?
#
loop_
_entity_poly.entity_id
_entity_poly.type
_entity_poly.pdbx_seq_one_letter_code
_entity_poly.pdbx_strand_id
1 'polypeptide(L)'
;MTANTALPVVSIVGRPNVGKSTLFNRILGRREAIVEERPGVTRDRKALEAEWLGTHFELVDTGGWMPSGNELDDKVSAQSEKAIEDSDLIVLVVDGTTGMTEEDGRVASLLRRADVAVLLVVNKIDSPLRDVDIWEFLSLGLGDPLGVSALHSRNTGDLLDQIIGALPAAEPESPDDVEEEEVSNVDEI
;
A
#
# COMPACT_ATOMS: atom_id res chain seq x y z
N MET A 1 13.58 -20.34 16.56
CA MET A 1 12.96 -19.49 15.53
C MET A 1 13.03 -18.09 16.09
N THR A 2 13.80 -17.21 15.47
CA THR A 2 13.94 -15.82 15.91
C THR A 2 12.65 -15.09 15.51
N ALA A 3 11.97 -14.47 16.47
CA ALA A 3 10.83 -13.61 16.20
C ALA A 3 11.22 -12.60 15.13
N ASN A 4 10.48 -12.55 14.02
CA ASN A 4 10.67 -11.50 13.04
C ASN A 4 10.04 -10.24 13.63
N THR A 5 10.87 -9.38 14.21
CA THR A 5 10.46 -8.12 14.85
C THR A 5 10.16 -7.01 13.85
N ALA A 6 10.28 -7.28 12.55
CA ALA A 6 9.96 -6.34 11.49
C ALA A 6 8.47 -6.45 11.11
N LEU A 7 7.79 -5.29 11.03
CA LEU A 7 6.42 -5.20 10.57
C LEU A 7 6.29 -5.73 9.13
N PRO A 8 5.18 -6.42 8.77
CA PRO A 8 4.91 -6.78 7.38
C PRO A 8 4.91 -5.55 6.46
N VAL A 9 5.49 -5.67 5.28
CA VAL A 9 5.65 -4.56 4.33
C VAL A 9 4.58 -4.64 3.24
N VAL A 10 3.79 -3.57 3.13
CA VAL A 10 2.75 -3.38 2.11
C VAL A 10 3.19 -2.28 1.15
N SER A 11 3.47 -2.64 -0.11
CA SER A 11 3.85 -1.66 -1.13
C SER A 11 2.70 -1.29 -2.05
N ILE A 12 2.47 0.02 -2.24
CA ILE A 12 1.54 0.55 -3.24
C ILE A 12 2.29 0.76 -4.55
N VAL A 13 1.88 0.04 -5.59
CA VAL A 13 2.49 0.04 -6.93
C VAL A 13 1.46 0.45 -7.98
N GLY A 14 1.93 0.99 -9.11
CA GLY A 14 1.08 1.36 -10.23
C GLY A 14 1.67 2.52 -11.02
N ARG A 15 1.13 2.76 -12.22
CA ARG A 15 1.61 3.85 -13.09
C ARG A 15 1.43 5.24 -12.46
N PRO A 16 2.08 6.30 -12.97
CA PRO A 16 1.86 7.66 -12.49
C PRO A 16 0.36 8.07 -12.52
N ASN A 17 -0.05 8.93 -11.59
CA ASN A 17 -1.37 9.57 -11.54
C ASN A 17 -2.60 8.66 -11.33
N VAL A 18 -2.43 7.37 -11.03
CA VAL A 18 -3.56 6.47 -10.63
C VAL A 18 -4.12 6.77 -9.24
N GLY A 19 -3.45 7.64 -8.47
CA GLY A 19 -3.86 8.02 -7.12
C GLY A 19 -3.19 7.25 -5.98
N LYS A 20 -1.98 6.71 -6.20
CA LYS A 20 -1.16 6.02 -5.17
C LYS A 20 -0.99 6.86 -3.92
N SER A 21 -0.48 8.09 -4.05
CA SER A 21 -0.23 8.97 -2.89
C SER A 21 -1.52 9.39 -2.19
N THR A 22 -2.63 9.56 -2.93
CA THR A 22 -3.95 9.78 -2.33
C THR A 22 -4.39 8.58 -1.50
N LEU A 23 -4.20 7.36 -2.01
CA LEU A 23 -4.53 6.12 -1.30
C LEU A 23 -3.62 5.92 -0.09
N PHE A 24 -2.32 6.16 -0.25
CA PHE A 24 -1.31 6.12 0.81
C PHE A 24 -1.69 7.03 1.97
N ASN A 25 -1.93 8.32 1.70
CA ASN A 25 -2.36 9.28 2.71
C ASN A 25 -3.73 8.91 3.31
N ARG A 26 -4.63 8.31 2.52
CA ARG A 26 -5.93 7.86 3.01
C ARG A 26 -5.79 6.71 4.02
N ILE A 27 -4.89 5.76 3.77
CA ILE A 27 -4.62 4.64 4.68
C ILE A 27 -4.03 5.16 5.99
N LEU A 28 -2.99 6.01 5.91
CA LEU A 28 -2.35 6.60 7.10
C LEU A 28 -3.31 7.50 7.90
N GLY A 29 -4.08 8.34 7.21
CA GLY A 29 -5.00 9.30 7.82
C GLY A 29 -6.28 8.70 8.42
N ARG A 30 -6.48 7.37 8.38
CA ARG A 30 -7.53 6.71 9.18
C ARG A 30 -7.24 6.76 10.69
N ARG A 31 -6.02 7.10 11.09
CA ARG A 31 -5.62 7.54 12.43
C ARG A 31 -4.92 8.89 12.28
N GLU A 32 -5.64 10.00 12.46
CA GLU A 32 -5.13 11.40 12.50
C GLU A 32 -3.67 11.63 12.08
N ALA A 33 -3.36 11.48 10.79
CA ALA A 33 -2.10 11.91 10.20
C ALA A 33 -2.43 12.57 8.86
N ILE A 34 -2.74 13.87 8.92
CA ILE A 34 -2.76 14.70 7.72
C ILE A 34 -1.29 14.89 7.32
N VAL A 35 -0.78 14.02 6.45
CA VAL A 35 0.49 14.27 5.77
C VAL A 35 0.24 15.39 4.76
N GLU A 36 0.44 16.64 5.18
CA GLU A 36 0.42 17.77 4.27
C GLU A 36 1.44 17.55 3.14
N GLU A 37 0.96 17.54 1.90
CA GLU A 37 1.81 17.63 0.73
C GLU A 37 2.44 19.03 0.68
N ARG A 38 3.61 19.19 1.31
CA ARG A 38 4.47 20.35 1.05
C ARG A 38 5.09 20.19 -0.34
N PRO A 39 4.84 21.12 -1.29
CA PRO A 39 5.49 21.08 -2.59
C PRO A 39 7.02 21.07 -2.39
N GLY A 40 7.69 20.02 -2.87
CA GLY A 40 9.15 19.89 -2.81
C GLY A 40 9.72 18.89 -1.80
N VAL A 41 8.90 18.09 -1.11
CA VAL A 41 9.37 17.05 -0.17
C VAL A 41 9.03 15.63 -0.66
N THR A 42 9.73 15.18 -1.70
CA THR A 42 9.82 13.76 -2.05
C THR A 42 11.24 13.47 -2.48
N ARG A 43 12.08 13.07 -1.52
CA ARG A 43 13.44 12.62 -1.81
C ARG A 43 13.80 11.27 -1.18
N ASP A 44 13.07 10.84 -0.15
CA ASP A 44 13.28 9.55 0.51
C ASP A 44 12.02 8.69 0.42
N ARG A 45 12.20 7.36 0.35
CA ARG A 45 11.12 6.35 0.37
C ARG A 45 10.15 6.68 1.51
N LYS A 46 8.88 6.99 1.20
CA LYS A 46 7.84 7.19 2.21
C LYS A 46 7.38 5.82 2.67
N ALA A 47 8.13 5.26 3.61
CA ALA A 47 7.72 4.10 4.38
C ALA A 47 7.21 4.63 5.73
N LEU A 48 5.95 4.35 6.04
CA LEU A 48 5.31 4.82 7.27
C LEU A 48 4.50 3.67 7.86
N GLU A 49 4.55 3.55 9.18
CA GLU A 49 3.73 2.60 9.90
C GLU A 49 2.24 2.95 9.76
N ALA A 50 1.45 1.95 9.43
CA ALA A 50 0.00 1.99 9.38
C ALA A 50 -0.57 0.93 10.33
N GLU A 51 -1.79 1.14 10.78
CA GLU A 51 -2.52 0.16 11.57
C GLU A 51 -3.96 0.04 11.05
N TRP A 52 -4.48 -1.18 11.14
CA TRP A 52 -5.90 -1.45 10.98
C TRP A 52 -6.33 -2.61 11.90
N LEU A 53 -7.35 -2.37 12.73
CA LEU A 53 -7.97 -3.39 13.61
C LEU A 53 -6.99 -4.16 14.52
N GLY A 54 -5.99 -3.45 15.05
CA GLY A 54 -4.92 -3.96 15.91
C GLY A 54 -3.72 -4.53 15.14
N THR A 55 -3.78 -4.61 13.81
CA THR A 55 -2.69 -5.13 12.98
C THR A 55 -1.84 -3.98 12.44
N HIS A 56 -0.56 -3.97 12.81
CA HIS A 56 0.43 -2.99 12.36
C HIS A 56 1.19 -3.51 11.14
N PHE A 57 1.49 -2.62 10.19
CA PHE A 57 2.26 -2.93 8.99
C PHE A 57 2.99 -1.67 8.48
N GLU A 58 4.11 -1.86 7.77
CA GLU A 58 4.79 -0.77 7.09
C GLU A 58 4.15 -0.54 5.72
N LEU A 59 3.65 0.68 5.45
CA LEU A 59 3.10 1.07 4.17
C LEU A 59 4.14 1.85 3.37
N VAL A 60 4.35 1.47 2.10
CA VAL A 60 5.38 2.06 1.22
C VAL A 60 4.75 2.62 -0.05
N ASP A 61 4.98 3.91 -0.36
CA ASP A 61 4.64 4.50 -1.67
C ASP A 61 5.83 4.41 -2.64
N THR A 62 5.72 3.51 -3.63
CA THR A 62 6.77 3.33 -4.66
C THR A 62 6.85 4.49 -5.65
N GLY A 63 5.82 5.35 -5.72
CA GLY A 63 5.80 6.50 -6.63
C GLY A 63 6.71 7.66 -6.22
N GLY A 64 7.08 7.75 -4.93
CA GLY A 64 7.92 8.82 -4.39
C GLY A 64 9.40 8.69 -4.75
N TRP A 65 9.85 7.49 -5.16
CA TRP A 65 11.23 7.19 -5.54
C TRP A 65 11.31 7.00 -7.06
N MET A 66 11.36 8.10 -7.82
CA MET A 66 11.70 8.02 -9.24
C MET A 66 13.18 8.35 -9.43
N PRO A 67 14.02 7.37 -9.83
CA PRO A 67 15.37 7.66 -10.26
C PRO A 67 15.37 8.67 -11.42
N SER A 68 16.33 9.60 -11.38
CA SER A 68 16.62 10.51 -12.49
C SER A 68 17.09 9.67 -13.70
N GLY A 69 16.38 9.73 -14.82
CA GLY A 69 16.61 8.88 -16.01
C GLY A 69 15.58 9.14 -17.12
N ASN A 70 15.85 8.68 -18.35
CA ASN A 70 15.20 9.21 -19.56
C ASN A 70 13.97 8.45 -20.07
N GLU A 71 13.63 7.26 -19.56
CA GLU A 71 12.46 6.52 -20.04
C GLU A 71 11.51 6.15 -18.88
N LEU A 72 10.22 6.39 -19.08
CA LEU A 72 9.17 6.17 -18.07
C LEU A 72 8.95 4.68 -17.81
N ASP A 73 9.01 3.89 -18.88
CA ASP A 73 8.77 2.44 -18.87
C ASP A 73 9.80 1.67 -18.03
N ASP A 74 11.09 2.04 -18.15
CA ASP A 74 12.17 1.44 -17.35
C ASP A 74 12.00 1.73 -15.86
N LYS A 75 11.51 2.92 -15.51
CA LYS A 75 11.28 3.32 -14.12
C LYS A 75 10.13 2.55 -13.48
N VAL A 76 9.02 2.39 -14.20
CA VAL A 76 7.85 1.65 -13.72
C VAL A 76 8.21 0.18 -13.47
N SER A 77 9.00 -0.41 -14.37
CA SER A 77 9.48 -1.79 -14.23
C SER A 77 10.40 -1.95 -13.02
N ALA A 78 11.42 -1.10 -12.88
CA ALA A 78 12.35 -1.14 -11.74
C ALA A 78 11.66 -0.91 -10.38
N GLN A 79 10.68 -0.01 -10.32
CA GLN A 79 9.87 0.21 -9.11
C GLN A 79 9.07 -1.03 -8.73
N SER A 80 8.50 -1.70 -9.73
CA SER A 80 7.69 -2.90 -9.50
C SER A 80 8.57 -4.10 -9.09
N GLU A 81 9.75 -4.26 -9.69
CA GLU A 81 10.74 -5.26 -9.28
C GLU A 81 11.19 -5.03 -7.84
N LYS A 82 11.50 -3.78 -7.49
CA LYS A 82 11.90 -3.45 -6.12
C LYS A 82 10.78 -3.71 -5.10
N ALA A 83 9.53 -3.43 -5.49
CA ALA A 83 8.37 -3.76 -4.67
C ALA A 83 8.23 -5.28 -4.45
N ILE A 84 8.49 -6.11 -5.47
CA ILE A 84 8.48 -7.57 -5.33
C ILE A 84 9.54 -8.05 -4.34
N GLU A 85 10.73 -7.46 -4.37
CA GLU A 85 11.83 -7.87 -3.47
C GLU A 85 11.55 -7.50 -2.01
N ASP A 86 10.95 -6.35 -1.77
CA ASP A 86 10.90 -5.73 -0.44
C ASP A 86 9.55 -5.88 0.28
N SER A 87 8.54 -6.51 -0.33
CA SER A 87 7.17 -6.51 0.21
C SER A 87 6.65 -7.89 0.52
N ASP A 88 5.90 -7.99 1.61
CA ASP A 88 5.08 -9.16 1.93
C ASP A 88 3.74 -9.13 1.18
N LEU A 89 3.27 -7.93 0.83
CA LEU A 89 2.05 -7.69 0.07
C LEU A 89 2.21 -6.52 -0.90
N ILE A 90 1.70 -6.67 -2.12
CA ILE A 90 1.65 -5.59 -3.11
C ILE A 90 0.21 -5.20 -3.37
N VAL A 91 -0.06 -3.90 -3.32
CA VAL A 91 -1.32 -3.29 -3.77
C VAL A 91 -1.08 -2.65 -5.14
N LEU A 92 -1.50 -3.32 -6.21
CA LEU A 92 -1.47 -2.75 -7.56
C LEU A 92 -2.66 -1.81 -7.73
N VAL A 93 -2.39 -0.52 -7.90
CA VAL A 93 -3.40 0.51 -8.12
C VAL A 93 -3.48 0.85 -9.61
N VAL A 94 -4.68 0.73 -10.16
CA VAL A 94 -5.04 1.15 -11.52
C VAL A 94 -6.13 2.22 -11.48
N ASP A 95 -6.33 2.92 -12.59
CA ASP A 95 -7.30 4.02 -12.68
C ASP A 95 -8.55 3.59 -13.45
N GLY A 96 -9.67 3.44 -12.74
CA GLY A 96 -10.95 3.07 -13.34
C GLY A 96 -11.55 4.14 -14.25
N THR A 97 -11.09 5.40 -14.20
CA THR A 97 -11.54 6.46 -15.16
C THR A 97 -10.83 6.38 -16.50
N THR A 98 -9.57 5.92 -16.51
CA THR A 98 -8.79 5.75 -17.75
C THR A 98 -9.07 4.41 -18.42
N GLY A 99 -9.42 3.39 -17.61
CA GLY A 99 -9.47 2.00 -18.05
C GLY A 99 -8.08 1.38 -18.09
N MET A 100 -8.00 0.13 -18.55
CA MET A 100 -6.75 -0.63 -18.64
C MET A 100 -5.79 -0.04 -19.68
N THR A 101 -4.53 0.17 -19.28
CA THR A 101 -3.45 0.64 -20.18
C THR A 101 -2.40 -0.44 -20.44
N GLU A 102 -1.53 -0.22 -21.44
CA GLU A 102 -0.38 -1.09 -21.68
C GLU A 102 0.58 -1.13 -20.49
N GLU A 103 0.80 0.01 -19.82
CA GLU A 103 1.64 0.09 -18.61
C GLU A 103 1.08 -0.80 -17.49
N ASP A 104 -0.24 -0.74 -17.25
CA ASP A 104 -0.91 -1.60 -16.26
C ASP A 104 -0.71 -3.09 -16.60
N GLY A 105 -0.84 -3.45 -17.89
CA GLY A 105 -0.61 -4.80 -18.38
C GLY A 105 0.83 -5.29 -18.18
N ARG A 106 1.83 -4.42 -18.34
CA ARG A 106 3.25 -4.75 -18.12
C ARG A 106 3.55 -4.96 -16.64
N VAL A 107 3.10 -4.05 -15.77
CA VAL A 107 3.24 -4.20 -14.31
C VAL A 107 2.55 -5.46 -13.83
N ALA A 108 1.30 -5.70 -14.25
CA ALA A 108 0.59 -6.92 -13.89
C ALA A 108 1.31 -8.18 -14.38
N SER A 109 1.91 -8.15 -15.56
CA SER A 109 2.68 -9.29 -16.07
C SER A 109 3.91 -9.62 -15.24
N LEU A 110 4.54 -8.60 -14.66
CA LEU A 110 5.66 -8.76 -13.75
C LEU A 110 5.20 -9.31 -12.40
N LEU A 111 4.15 -8.73 -11.82
CA LEU A 111 3.58 -9.15 -10.55
C LEU A 111 3.01 -10.58 -10.58
N ARG A 112 2.42 -11.02 -11.70
CA ARG A 112 1.93 -12.41 -11.87
C ARG A 112 3.02 -13.48 -11.75
N ARG A 113 4.30 -13.10 -11.93
CA ARG A 113 5.45 -14.01 -11.84
C ARG A 113 6.13 -13.96 -10.47
N ALA A 114 5.69 -13.06 -9.59
CA ALA A 114 6.21 -12.91 -8.25
C ALA A 114 5.58 -13.94 -7.30
N ASP A 115 6.34 -14.33 -6.27
CA ASP A 115 5.82 -15.17 -5.17
C ASP A 115 5.11 -14.34 -4.07
N VAL A 116 5.05 -13.02 -4.24
CA VAL A 116 4.41 -12.08 -3.30
C VAL A 116 2.92 -11.97 -3.61
N ALA A 117 2.09 -11.91 -2.57
CA ALA A 117 0.65 -11.70 -2.72
C ALA A 117 0.34 -10.34 -3.34
N VAL A 118 -0.67 -10.28 -4.21
CA VAL A 118 -1.06 -9.05 -4.92
C VAL A 118 -2.55 -8.79 -4.77
N LEU A 119 -2.92 -7.58 -4.36
CA LEU A 119 -4.28 -7.06 -4.41
C LEU A 119 -4.42 -6.11 -5.59
N LEU A 120 -5.40 -6.35 -6.45
CA LEU A 120 -5.73 -5.49 -7.58
C LEU A 120 -6.78 -4.45 -7.14
N VAL A 121 -6.38 -3.18 -7.14
CA VAL A 121 -7.21 -2.06 -6.69
C VAL A 121 -7.50 -1.11 -7.84
N VAL A 122 -8.78 -1.01 -8.21
CA VAL A 122 -9.26 -0.07 -9.22
C VAL A 122 -9.69 1.21 -8.52
N ASN A 123 -8.87 2.24 -8.58
CA ASN A 123 -9.12 3.53 -7.92
C ASN A 123 -9.98 4.46 -8.78
N LYS A 124 -10.49 5.53 -8.18
CA LYS A 124 -11.39 6.54 -8.80
C LYS A 124 -12.77 5.98 -9.19
N ILE A 125 -13.24 4.98 -8.45
CA ILE A 125 -14.61 4.47 -8.52
C ILE A 125 -15.48 5.31 -7.57
N ASP A 126 -15.82 6.51 -8.02
CA ASP A 126 -16.44 7.55 -7.19
C ASP A 126 -17.95 7.36 -7.01
N SER A 127 -18.58 6.46 -7.76
CA SER A 127 -20.01 6.16 -7.64
C SER A 127 -20.33 4.68 -7.89
N PRO A 128 -21.41 4.13 -7.29
CA PRO A 128 -21.80 2.74 -7.48
C PRO A 128 -22.11 2.36 -8.93
N LEU A 129 -22.48 3.34 -9.77
CA LEU A 129 -22.72 3.11 -11.19
C LEU A 129 -21.46 2.64 -11.93
N ARG A 130 -20.27 2.90 -11.37
CA ARG A 130 -18.97 2.51 -11.93
C ARG A 130 -18.45 1.19 -11.38
N ASP A 131 -19.18 0.55 -10.47
CA ASP A 131 -18.77 -0.76 -9.92
C ASP A 131 -18.75 -1.84 -11.01
N VAL A 132 -19.48 -1.65 -12.12
CA VAL A 132 -19.44 -2.56 -13.28
C VAL A 132 -18.15 -2.42 -14.10
N ASP A 133 -17.54 -1.23 -14.11
CA ASP A 133 -16.35 -0.93 -14.91
C ASP A 133 -15.13 -1.71 -14.38
N ILE A 134 -15.11 -2.06 -13.09
CA ILE A 134 -13.96 -2.72 -12.45
C ILE A 134 -13.68 -4.11 -13.05
N TRP A 135 -14.72 -4.78 -13.57
CA TRP A 135 -14.62 -6.16 -14.03
C TRP A 135 -13.78 -6.30 -15.30
N GLU A 136 -13.57 -5.23 -16.06
CA GLU A 136 -12.64 -5.27 -17.19
C GLU A 136 -11.21 -5.60 -16.75
N PHE A 137 -10.83 -5.19 -15.54
CA PHE A 137 -9.47 -5.38 -15.01
C PHE A 137 -9.19 -6.84 -14.59
N LEU A 138 -10.19 -7.73 -14.59
CA LEU A 138 -9.96 -9.17 -14.47
C LEU A 138 -8.99 -9.70 -15.52
N SER A 139 -8.90 -9.07 -16.70
CA SER A 139 -7.95 -9.46 -17.74
C SER A 139 -6.48 -9.28 -17.33
N LEU A 140 -6.19 -8.52 -16.27
CA LEU A 140 -4.84 -8.43 -15.69
C LEU A 140 -4.41 -9.72 -14.97
N GLY A 141 -5.34 -10.62 -14.65
CA GLY A 141 -5.03 -11.94 -14.10
C GLY A 141 -4.40 -11.91 -12.70
N LEU A 142 -4.80 -10.94 -11.87
CA LEU A 142 -4.31 -10.74 -10.50
C LEU A 142 -5.38 -11.01 -9.44
N GLY A 143 -6.41 -11.79 -9.78
CA GLY A 143 -7.56 -12.04 -8.92
C GLY A 143 -8.68 -11.01 -9.09
N ASP A 144 -9.61 -11.00 -8.14
CA ASP A 144 -10.80 -10.16 -8.20
C ASP A 144 -10.45 -8.68 -7.92
N PRO A 145 -10.84 -7.74 -8.81
CA PRO A 145 -10.55 -6.33 -8.63
C PRO A 145 -11.41 -5.72 -7.52
N LEU A 146 -10.78 -4.94 -6.64
CA LEU A 146 -11.48 -4.14 -5.64
C LEU A 146 -11.60 -2.69 -6.10
N GLY A 147 -12.84 -2.23 -6.33
CA GLY A 147 -13.14 -0.83 -6.63
C GLY A 147 -13.05 0.06 -5.39
N VAL A 148 -12.28 1.15 -5.46
CA VAL A 148 -12.15 2.14 -4.39
C VAL A 148 -12.22 3.58 -4.92
N SER A 149 -12.55 4.52 -4.05
CA SER A 149 -12.25 5.94 -4.26
C SER A 149 -11.43 6.46 -3.10
N ALA A 150 -10.11 6.56 -3.30
CA ALA A 150 -9.21 7.12 -2.29
C ALA A 150 -9.58 8.57 -1.93
N LEU A 151 -10.02 9.35 -2.92
CA LEU A 151 -10.40 10.74 -2.74
C LEU A 151 -11.67 10.87 -1.87
N HIS A 152 -12.68 10.05 -2.14
CA HIS A 152 -13.98 10.11 -1.45
C HIS A 152 -14.16 9.09 -0.32
N SER A 153 -13.09 8.37 0.06
CA SER A 153 -13.06 7.36 1.13
C SER A 153 -14.01 6.16 0.91
N ARG A 154 -14.36 5.86 -0.33
CA ARG A 154 -15.23 4.72 -0.67
C ARG A 154 -14.41 3.43 -0.72
N ASN A 155 -14.93 2.38 -0.07
CA ASN A 155 -14.37 1.02 0.00
C ASN A 155 -12.93 0.92 0.53
N THR A 156 -12.39 1.99 1.13
CA THR A 156 -11.06 1.93 1.75
C THR A 156 -11.05 1.02 2.99
N GLY A 157 -12.19 0.77 3.62
CA GLY A 157 -12.29 -0.16 4.75
C GLY A 157 -12.17 -1.59 4.29
N ASP A 158 -12.93 -1.95 3.26
CA ASP A 158 -12.86 -3.27 2.63
C ASP A 158 -11.45 -3.55 2.08
N LEU A 159 -10.77 -2.53 1.54
CA LEU A 159 -9.36 -2.67 1.14
C LEU A 159 -8.45 -2.99 2.33
N LEU A 160 -8.63 -2.31 3.46
CA LEU A 160 -7.81 -2.56 4.64
C LEU A 160 -8.08 -3.92 5.26
N ASP A 161 -9.34 -4.37 5.27
CA ASP A 161 -9.71 -5.72 5.68
C ASP A 161 -9.02 -6.77 4.79
N GLN A 162 -8.98 -6.55 3.46
CA GLN A 162 -8.25 -7.43 2.55
C GLN A 162 -6.74 -7.36 2.74
N ILE A 163 -6.17 -6.19 3.03
CA ILE A 163 -4.74 -6.02 3.32
C ILE A 163 -4.37 -6.88 4.53
N ILE A 164 -5.01 -6.68 5.69
CA ILE A 164 -4.66 -7.42 6.90
C ILE A 164 -4.96 -8.92 6.78
N GLY A 165 -5.96 -9.30 5.98
CA GLY A 165 -6.27 -10.71 5.70
C GLY A 165 -5.27 -11.39 4.76
N ALA A 166 -4.50 -10.63 3.98
CA ALA A 166 -3.49 -11.12 3.06
C ALA A 166 -2.07 -11.07 3.62
N LEU A 167 -1.84 -10.33 4.72
CA LEU A 167 -0.53 -10.29 5.39
C LEU A 167 -0.19 -11.66 6.02
N PRO A 168 1.10 -12.02 6.09
CA PRO A 168 1.53 -13.18 6.86
C PRO A 168 1.08 -13.00 8.32
N ALA A 169 0.57 -14.07 8.93
CA ALA A 169 0.10 -14.02 10.31
C ALA A 169 1.23 -13.57 11.23
N ALA A 170 1.00 -12.51 12.02
CA ALA A 170 1.91 -12.14 13.10
C ALA A 170 1.93 -13.27 14.14
N GLU A 171 3.13 -13.69 14.57
CA GLU A 171 3.23 -14.50 15.78
C GLU A 171 2.73 -13.63 16.95
N PRO A 172 1.85 -14.15 17.83
CA PRO A 172 1.34 -13.36 18.94
C PRO A 172 2.50 -12.91 19.83
N GLU A 173 2.57 -11.60 20.12
CA GLU A 173 3.53 -11.06 21.07
C GLU A 173 3.32 -11.74 22.43
N SER A 174 4.40 -12.28 22.98
CA SER A 174 4.40 -12.85 24.32
C SER A 174 4.13 -11.73 25.34
N PRO A 175 3.29 -11.96 26.37
CA PRO A 175 3.05 -10.98 27.42
C PRO A 175 4.29 -10.64 28.28
N ASP A 176 5.46 -11.23 27.97
CA ASP A 176 6.74 -11.00 28.66
C ASP A 176 7.51 -9.78 28.10
N ASP A 177 7.06 -9.16 26.99
CA ASP A 177 7.76 -8.04 26.32
C ASP A 177 7.31 -6.63 26.79
N VAL A 178 6.44 -6.54 27.81
CA VAL A 178 6.12 -5.26 28.47
C VAL A 178 7.22 -4.95 29.48
N GLU A 179 8.28 -4.27 29.06
CA GLU A 179 9.24 -3.67 30.00
C GLU A 179 8.48 -2.70 30.91
N GLU A 180 8.50 -2.96 32.23
CA GLU A 180 7.95 -2.09 33.26
C GLU A 180 8.63 -0.72 33.18
N GLU A 181 7.93 0.31 32.72
CA GLU A 181 8.39 1.69 32.89
C GLU A 181 8.46 1.98 34.40
N GLU A 182 9.68 1.94 34.96
CA GLU A 182 9.96 2.41 36.31
C GLU A 182 9.62 3.91 36.41
N VAL A 183 8.44 4.20 36.95
CA VAL A 183 8.05 5.55 37.34
C VAL A 183 8.91 5.96 38.54
N SER A 184 10.02 6.65 38.28
CA SER A 184 10.83 7.27 39.32
C SER A 184 10.05 8.42 39.97
N ASN A 185 9.41 8.14 41.11
CA ASN A 185 8.94 9.19 42.01
C ASN A 185 10.15 9.88 42.64
N VAL A 186 10.41 11.13 42.24
CA VAL A 186 11.25 12.05 43.01
C VAL A 186 10.33 12.94 43.84
N ASP A 187 10.05 12.49 45.06
CA ASP A 187 9.64 13.37 46.17
C ASP A 187 10.91 13.75 46.95
N GLU A 188 11.38 14.98 46.80
CA GLU A 188 12.28 15.61 47.77
C GLU A 188 11.52 16.75 48.48
N ILE A 189 11.31 16.58 49.79
CA ILE A 189 11.04 17.63 50.79
C ILE A 189 12.29 17.75 51.67
#